data_AF-A0A9E5Z3N6-F1
#
_entry.id   AF-A0A9E5Z3N6-F1
#
_cell.length_a   1.000
_cell.length_b   1.000
_cell.length_c   1.000
_cell.angle_alpha   90.00
_cell.angle_beta   90.00
_cell.angle_gamma   90.00
#
_symmetry.space_group_name_H-M   'P 1'
#
loop_
_entity.id
_entity.type
_entity.pdbx_description
1 polymer ?
#
loop_
_entity_poly.entity_id
_entity_poly.type
_entity_poly.pdbx_seq_one_letter_code
_entity_poly.pdbx_strand_id
1 'polypeptide(L)' 'MLTVEFTIEPFVEGDPGVHVTAAVAAVEAHGIAVDFGPFGSLFSVDQALLPTVIADLLRVAYGNGATFVNISVSQDKQ' A
#
# COMPACT_ATOMS: atom_id res chain seq x y z
N MET A 1 -16.05 -3.10 -4.76
CA MET A 1 -14.74 -3.18 -4.08
C MET A 1 -13.68 -2.81 -5.09
N LEU A 2 -12.65 -2.08 -4.67
CA LEU A 2 -11.51 -1.74 -5.51
C LEU A 2 -10.29 -2.49 -4.99
N THR A 3 -9.44 -2.94 -5.90
CA THR A 3 -8.18 -3.58 -5.58
C THR A 3 -7.07 -2.58 -5.82
N VAL A 4 -6.23 -2.40 -4.81
CA VAL A 4 -5.03 -1.56 -4.87
C VAL A 4 -3.83 -2.47 -4.86
N GLU A 5 -2.98 -2.35 -5.87
CA GLU A 5 -1.66 -2.99 -5.92
C GLU A 5 -0.60 -1.89 -5.85
N PHE A 6 0.42 -2.08 -5.02
CA PHE A 6 1.45 -1.07 -4.83
C PHE A 6 2.84 -1.66 -4.56
N THR A 7 3.85 -0.87 -4.90
CA THR A 7 5.25 -1.10 -4.51
C THR A 7 5.81 0.18 -3.90
N ILE A 8 6.76 0.02 -2.97
CA ILE A 8 7.44 1.14 -2.30
C ILE A 8 8.94 0.87 -2.37
N GLU A 9 9.68 1.83 -2.92
CA GLU A 9 11.13 1.77 -3.05
C GLU A 9 11.83 2.72 -2.08
N PRO A 10 13.06 2.41 -1.64
CA PRO A 10 13.87 1.24 -2.02
C PRO A 10 13.36 -0.06 -1.39
N PHE A 11 13.31 -1.16 -2.14
CA PHE A 11 12.89 -2.46 -1.61
C PHE A 11 14.05 -3.46 -1.59
N VAL A 12 14.19 -4.18 -0.48
CA VAL A 12 15.15 -5.28 -0.31
C VAL A 12 14.35 -6.54 0.04
N GLU A 13 14.51 -7.58 -0.77
CA GLU A 13 13.80 -8.84 -0.56
C GLU A 13 14.18 -9.47 0.79
N GLY A 14 13.19 -9.86 1.58
CA GLY A 14 13.37 -10.46 2.91
C GLY A 14 13.67 -9.47 4.03
N ASP A 15 13.97 -8.19 3.72
CA ASP A 15 14.27 -7.14 4.69
C ASP A 15 13.60 -5.81 4.31
N PRO A 16 12.25 -5.73 4.39
CA PRO A 16 11.53 -4.52 4.03
C PRO A 16 11.88 -3.37 4.98
N GLY A 17 12.27 -2.23 4.41
CA GLY A 17 12.58 -1.04 5.20
C GLY A 17 11.36 -0.45 5.92
N VAL A 18 11.61 0.50 6.84
CA VAL A 18 10.57 1.15 7.65
C VAL A 18 9.52 1.88 6.82
N HIS A 19 9.91 2.44 5.67
CA HIS A 19 8.99 3.06 4.72
C HIS A 19 7.98 2.09 4.11
N VAL A 20 8.32 0.79 4.03
CA VAL A 20 7.41 -0.26 3.57
C VAL A 20 6.53 -0.72 4.73
N THR A 21 7.14 -1.16 5.85
CA THR A 21 6.40 -1.76 6.97
C THR A 21 5.47 -0.76 7.67
N ALA A 22 5.88 0.50 7.81
CA ALA A 22 5.02 1.54 8.39
C ALA A 22 3.87 1.93 7.47
N ALA A 23 4.08 1.95 6.15
CA ALA A 23 3.02 2.24 5.20
C ALA A 23 1.97 1.13 5.17
N VAL A 24 2.40 -0.14 5.28
CA VAL A 24 1.49 -1.29 5.45
C VAL A 24 0.68 -1.15 6.73
N ALA A 25 1.34 -0.89 7.87
CA ALA A 25 0.64 -0.68 9.14
C ALA A 25 -0.35 0.50 9.09
N ALA A 26 -0.08 1.53 8.29
CA ALA A 26 -0.99 2.65 8.09
C ALA A 26 -2.26 2.24 7.32
N VAL A 27 -2.16 1.33 6.35
CA VAL A 27 -3.32 0.72 5.68
C VAL A 27 -4.09 -0.17 6.67
N GLU A 28 -3.38 -1.02 7.41
CA GLU A 28 -3.99 -1.94 8.38
C GLU A 28 -4.70 -1.24 9.54
N ALA A 29 -4.29 -0.01 9.89
CA ALA A 29 -4.98 0.83 10.87
C ALA A 29 -6.42 1.19 10.46
N HIS A 30 -6.77 1.09 9.17
CA HIS A 30 -8.14 1.23 8.67
C HIS A 30 -8.95 -0.08 8.72
N GLY A 31 -8.39 -1.15 9.30
CA GLY A 31 -9.01 -2.48 9.35
C GLY A 31 -8.92 -3.26 8.03
N ILE A 32 -7.99 -2.88 7.15
CA ILE A 32 -7.79 -3.46 5.82
C ILE A 32 -6.55 -4.36 5.86
N ALA A 33 -6.70 -5.64 5.55
CA ALA A 33 -5.56 -6.54 5.42
C ALA A 33 -4.76 -6.23 4.15
N VAL A 34 -3.43 -6.27 4.26
CA VAL A 34 -2.51 -6.15 3.13
C VAL A 34 -1.87 -7.51 2.86
N ASP A 35 -2.01 -7.98 1.64
CA ASP A 35 -1.38 -9.21 1.17
C ASP A 35 -0.06 -8.91 0.46
N PHE A 36 0.99 -9.68 0.77
CA PHE A 36 2.29 -9.57 0.13
C PHE A 36 2.46 -10.60 -0.97
N GLY A 37 2.72 -10.15 -2.19
CA GLY A 37 3.00 -10.98 -3.36
C GLY A 37 4.40 -10.75 -3.93
N PRO A 38 4.83 -11.60 -4.89
CA PRO A 38 6.15 -11.50 -5.52
C PRO A 38 6.35 -10.24 -6.35
N PHE A 39 5.27 -9.53 -6.71
CA PHE A 39 5.31 -8.33 -7.55
C PHE A 39 4.94 -7.04 -6.80
N GLY A 40 4.68 -7.12 -5.49
CA GLY A 40 4.22 -6.00 -4.69
C GLY A 40 3.24 -6.42 -3.61
N SER A 41 2.67 -5.42 -2.95
CA SER A 41 1.62 -5.60 -1.94
C SER A 41 0.27 -5.24 -2.53
N LEU A 42 -0.80 -5.88 -2.05
CA LEU A 42 -2.15 -5.61 -2.49
C LEU A 42 -3.13 -5.53 -1.33
N PHE A 43 -4.20 -4.77 -1.50
CA PHE A 43 -5.34 -4.79 -0.59
C PHE A 43 -6.65 -4.45 -1.31
N SER A 44 -7.76 -4.90 -0.73
CA SER A 44 -9.09 -4.55 -1.20
C SER A 44 -9.72 -3.49 -0.29
N VAL A 45 -10.37 -2.49 -0.89
CA VAL A 45 -10.95 -1.36 -0.16
C VAL A 45 -12.29 -0.93 -0.76
N ASP A 46 -13.16 -0.36 0.07
CA ASP A 46 -14.37 0.31 -0.40
C ASP A 46 -14.02 1.62 -1.12
N GLN A 47 -14.82 1.98 -2.13
CA GLN A 47 -14.58 3.18 -2.93
C GLN A 47 -14.59 4.46 -2.07
N ALA A 48 -15.41 4.52 -1.02
CA ALA A 48 -15.49 5.68 -0.13
C ALA A 48 -14.23 5.83 0.76
N LEU A 49 -13.56 4.73 1.11
CA LEU A 49 -12.35 4.75 1.95
C LEU A 49 -11.06 4.91 1.14
N LEU A 50 -11.07 4.59 -0.15
CA LEU A 50 -9.89 4.62 -1.02
C LEU A 50 -9.08 5.93 -0.89
N PRO A 51 -9.66 7.16 -0.99
CA PRO A 51 -8.86 8.38 -0.96
C PRO A 51 -8.09 8.55 0.34
N THR A 52 -8.71 8.22 1.48
CA THR A 52 -8.09 8.32 2.81
C THR A 52 -6.96 7.32 2.97
N VAL A 53 -7.20 6.06 2.61
CA VAL A 53 -6.21 4.98 2.75
C VAL A 53 -4.98 5.24 1.88
N ILE A 54 -5.18 5.68 0.62
CA ILE A 54 -4.07 6.01 -0.29
C ILE A 54 -3.27 7.22 0.22
N ALA A 55 -3.94 8.25 0.74
CA ALA A 55 -3.26 9.43 1.28
C ALA A 55 -2.39 9.06 2.49
N ASP A 56 -2.90 8.22 3.41
CA ASP A 56 -2.15 7.78 4.58
C ASP A 56 -0.96 6.89 4.21
N LEU A 57 -1.15 5.94 3.28
CA LEU A 57 -0.07 5.12 2.74
C LEU A 57 1.06 5.99 2.19
N LEU A 58 0.74 6.93 1.29
CA LEU A 58 1.73 7.79 0.65
C LEU A 58 2.42 8.71 1.67
N ARG A 59 1.65 9.31 2.59
CA ARG A 59 2.19 10.18 3.64
C ARG A 59 3.20 9.43 4.52
N VAL A 60 2.87 8.22 4.95
CA VAL A 60 3.74 7.42 5.81
C VAL A 60 4.95 6.88 5.04
N ALA A 61 4.75 6.39 3.81
CA ALA A 61 5.83 5.89 2.97
C ALA A 61 6.92 6.96 2.75
N TYR A 62 6.54 8.11 2.18
CA TYR A 62 7.49 9.19 1.91
C TYR A 62 8.04 9.82 3.19
N GLY A 63 7.25 9.89 4.26
CA GLY A 63 7.70 10.37 5.58
C GLY A 63 8.78 9.49 6.22
N ASN A 64 8.92 8.24 5.78
CA ASN A 64 9.88 7.27 6.30
C ASN A 64 11.00 6.92 5.31
N GLY A 65 11.14 7.69 4.22
CA GLY A 65 12.26 7.54 3.29
C GLY A 65 11.96 6.75 2.02
N ALA A 66 10.68 6.50 1.69
CA ALA A 66 10.35 6.07 0.35
C ALA A 66 10.83 7.10 -0.68
N THR A 67 11.42 6.64 -1.78
CA THR A 67 11.87 7.49 -2.88
C THR A 67 10.98 7.36 -4.11
N PHE A 68 10.26 6.26 -4.22
CA PHE A 68 9.33 6.01 -5.31
C PHE A 68 8.21 5.09 -4.82
N VAL A 69 6.98 5.39 -5.20
CA VAL A 69 5.80 4.57 -4.91
C VAL A 69 5.01 4.41 -6.19
N ASN A 70 4.78 3.16 -6.61
CA ASN A 70 3.87 2.83 -7.70
C ASN A 70 2.55 2.35 -7.11
N ILE A 71 1.42 2.83 -7.66
CA ILE A 71 0.07 2.43 -7.24
C ILE A 71 -0.76 2.16 -8.49
N SER A 72 -1.37 0.98 -8.54
CA SER A 72 -2.41 0.62 -9.49
C SER A 72 -3.71 0.44 -8.73
N VAL A 73 -4.80 1.00 -9.25
CA VAL A 73 -6.15 0.80 -8.70
C VAL A 73 -7.02 0.23 -9.80
N SER A 74 -7.64 -0.91 -9.52
CA SER A 74 -8.54 -1.59 -10.43
C SER A 74 -9.89 -1.84 -9.75
N GLN A 75 -10.92 -1.95 -10.58
CA GLN A 75 -12.21 -2.46 -10.16
C GLN A 75 -12.31 -3.89 -10.69
N ASP A 76 -12.58 -4.85 -9.81
CA ASP A 76 -12.85 -6.21 -10.26
C ASP A 76 -14.01 -6.16 -11.27
N LYS A 77 -13.79 -6.70 -12.47
CA LYS A 77 -14.88 -6.88 -13.43
C LYS A 77 -15.83 -7.91 -12.83
N GLN A 78 -17.09 -7.50 -12.62
CA GLN A 78 -18.19 -8.45 -12.41
C GLN A 78 -18.26 -9.45 -13.57
#